data_AF-A0A221P0E1-F1
#
_entry.id   AF-A0A221P0E1-F1
#
_cell.length_a   1.000
_cell.length_b   1.000
_cell.length_c   1.000
_cell.angle_alpha   90.00
_cell.angle_beta   90.00
_cell.angle_gamma   90.00
#
_symmetry.space_group_name_H-M   'P 1'
#
loop_
_entity.id
_entity.type
_entity.pdbx_description
1 polymer ?
#
loop_
_entity_poly.entity_id
_entity_poly.type
_entity_poly.pdbx_seq_one_letter_code
_entity_poly.pdbx_strand_id
1 'polypeptide(L)'
;MTARATTRPVGTVTRGTTNPNRLRRMDRWIAATHGAELRRAADPVAIDLGYGAAPWTAVELLDRLRTVTPRARVVGIEIEPDRVAAARPYERVGLTFRHGGFEVPVPGRPVLIRAANVLRQYDETEVSDVWQRLCARLSPAGGASHGGLLVEGTCDEIGRRHVWVALGPEGPRTVTFATRLGSLDRPSDLAERLPKALIHRNVPGEPVHTFLGDFDRAWAAAAPYASYGTRQRWLRAVRDLAADWPVTDSPSRWRQGEVTVTWEALAPRS
;
A
#
# COMPACT_ATOMS: atom_id res chain seq x y z
N MET A 1 -35.07 -11.68 -20.94
CA MET A 1 -34.05 -11.61 -19.87
C MET A 1 -32.72 -12.04 -20.48
N THR A 2 -31.92 -11.09 -20.97
CA THR A 2 -30.60 -11.36 -21.53
C THR A 2 -29.63 -11.69 -20.39
N ALA A 3 -29.11 -12.92 -20.38
CA ALA A 3 -28.06 -13.34 -19.46
C ALA A 3 -26.84 -12.43 -19.65
N ARG A 4 -26.50 -11.68 -18.61
CA ARG A 4 -25.31 -10.83 -18.57
C ARG A 4 -24.10 -11.77 -18.63
N ALA A 5 -23.33 -11.72 -19.72
CA ALA A 5 -22.12 -12.51 -19.85
C ALA A 5 -21.25 -12.29 -18.60
N THR A 6 -20.95 -13.37 -17.87
CA THR A 6 -20.04 -13.34 -16.73
C THR A 6 -18.65 -13.07 -17.27
N THR A 7 -18.25 -11.81 -17.31
CA THR A 7 -16.88 -11.41 -17.66
C THR A 7 -15.94 -12.08 -16.67
N ARG A 8 -14.97 -12.86 -17.17
CA ARG A 8 -13.91 -13.44 -16.33
C ARG A 8 -13.19 -12.30 -15.59
N PRO A 9 -12.89 -12.45 -14.28
CA PRO A 9 -12.13 -11.43 -13.57
C PRO A 9 -10.79 -11.18 -14.22
N VAL A 10 -10.34 -9.92 -14.20
CA VAL A 10 -9.02 -9.57 -14.71
C VAL A 10 -8.03 -9.63 -13.56
N GLY A 11 -7.11 -10.59 -13.61
CA GLY A 11 -5.97 -10.65 -12.73
C GLY A 11 -5.39 -12.05 -12.60
N THR A 12 -4.50 -12.23 -11.62
CA THR A 12 -3.87 -13.51 -11.28
C THR A 12 -4.02 -13.78 -9.79
N VAL A 13 -4.11 -15.05 -9.45
CA VAL A 13 -4.32 -15.53 -8.09
C VAL A 13 -3.12 -15.18 -7.21
N THR A 14 -3.39 -14.60 -6.04
CA THR A 14 -2.34 -14.34 -5.06
C THR A 14 -1.80 -15.66 -4.47
N ARG A 15 -0.46 -15.78 -4.38
CA ARG A 15 0.23 -16.92 -3.77
C ARG A 15 0.63 -16.62 -2.32
N GLY A 16 0.50 -17.64 -1.45
CA GLY A 16 0.93 -17.61 -0.05
C GLY A 16 -0.21 -17.53 0.97
N THR A 17 0.13 -17.65 2.25
CA THR A 17 -0.83 -17.52 3.36
C THR A 17 -0.99 -16.06 3.77
N THR A 18 -2.22 -15.71 4.18
CA THR A 18 -2.57 -14.38 4.67
C THR A 18 -2.61 -14.43 6.20
N ASN A 19 -1.51 -14.07 6.87
CA ASN A 19 -1.46 -14.07 8.33
C ASN A 19 -2.17 -12.82 8.91
N PRO A 20 -2.84 -12.93 10.08
CA PRO A 20 -3.38 -11.77 10.78
C PRO A 20 -2.33 -10.69 11.04
N ASN A 21 -2.75 -9.43 11.01
CA ASN A 21 -1.98 -8.22 11.23
C ASN A 21 -0.80 -8.00 10.28
N ARG A 22 -0.67 -8.78 9.20
CA ARG A 22 0.41 -8.63 8.22
C ARG A 22 0.44 -7.24 7.59
N LEU A 23 -0.72 -6.65 7.31
CA LEU A 23 -0.85 -5.33 6.66
C LEU A 23 -1.03 -4.16 7.63
N ARG A 24 -0.93 -4.40 8.94
CA ARG A 24 -1.23 -3.40 9.98
C ARG A 24 -0.48 -2.07 9.83
N ARG A 25 0.74 -2.09 9.30
CA ARG A 25 1.54 -0.87 9.06
C ARG A 25 0.92 -0.01 7.97
N MET A 26 0.64 -0.61 6.82
CA MET A 26 -0.06 0.02 5.71
C MET A 26 -1.43 0.55 6.16
N ASP A 27 -2.20 -0.22 6.94
CA ASP A 27 -3.52 0.21 7.38
C ASP A 27 -3.47 1.42 8.32
N ARG A 28 -2.48 1.46 9.23
CA ARG A 28 -2.23 2.61 10.11
C ARG A 28 -1.69 3.82 9.35
N TRP A 29 -0.99 3.61 8.25
CA TRP A 29 -0.56 4.67 7.36
C TRP A 29 -1.76 5.24 6.63
N ILE A 30 -2.58 4.40 5.96
CA ILE A 30 -3.81 4.77 5.28
C ILE A 30 -4.73 5.59 6.19
N ALA A 31 -5.00 5.12 7.40
CA ALA A 31 -5.88 5.83 8.34
C ALA A 31 -5.35 7.21 8.74
N ALA A 32 -4.02 7.38 8.77
CA ALA A 32 -3.40 8.65 9.13
C ALA A 32 -3.27 9.61 7.95
N THR A 33 -2.91 9.12 6.76
CA THR A 33 -2.64 9.95 5.58
C THR A 33 -3.89 10.23 4.76
N HIS A 34 -4.81 9.27 4.70
CA HIS A 34 -6.05 9.35 3.91
C HIS A 34 -7.31 9.51 4.75
N GLY A 35 -7.17 9.58 6.08
CA GLY A 35 -8.30 9.66 7.02
C GLY A 35 -9.20 10.88 6.81
N ALA A 36 -8.66 12.01 6.33
CA ALA A 36 -9.44 13.21 6.05
C ALA A 36 -10.39 13.00 4.85
N GLU A 37 -9.90 12.41 3.76
CA GLU A 37 -10.70 12.08 2.58
C GLU A 37 -11.79 11.04 2.92
N LEU A 38 -11.43 10.02 3.70
CA LEU A 38 -12.40 9.03 4.20
C LEU A 38 -13.54 9.66 5.00
N ARG A 39 -13.25 10.66 5.85
CA ARG A 39 -14.28 11.35 6.63
C ARG A 39 -15.18 12.24 5.77
N ARG A 40 -14.61 12.91 4.77
CA ARG A 40 -15.34 13.80 3.85
C ARG A 40 -16.27 13.04 2.92
N ALA A 41 -15.92 11.79 2.58
CA ALA A 41 -16.73 10.97 1.70
C ALA A 41 -18.14 10.77 2.28
N ALA A 42 -19.15 11.11 1.47
CA ALA A 42 -20.54 10.79 1.76
C ALA A 42 -20.72 9.27 1.87
N ASP A 43 -20.03 8.52 1.00
CA ASP A 43 -20.03 7.07 0.96
C ASP A 43 -18.61 6.47 0.95
N PRO A 44 -17.99 6.28 2.14
CA PRO A 44 -16.59 5.86 2.26
C PRO A 44 -16.41 4.36 2.01
N VAL A 45 -16.45 3.96 0.74
CA VAL A 45 -16.16 2.59 0.29
C VAL A 45 -14.66 2.41 0.06
N ALA A 46 -14.08 1.44 0.75
CA ALA A 46 -12.73 0.95 0.56
C ALA A 46 -12.74 -0.46 -0.04
N ILE A 47 -11.75 -0.76 -0.87
CA ILE A 47 -11.57 -2.05 -1.51
C ILE A 47 -10.30 -2.70 -0.95
N ASP A 48 -10.41 -3.96 -0.54
CA ASP A 48 -9.27 -4.84 -0.36
C ASP A 48 -9.17 -5.79 -1.55
N LEU A 49 -8.26 -5.51 -2.46
CA LEU A 49 -8.10 -6.24 -3.70
C LEU A 49 -7.09 -7.37 -3.52
N GLY A 50 -7.53 -8.60 -3.77
CA GLY A 50 -6.69 -9.79 -3.64
C GLY A 50 -6.40 -10.17 -2.19
N TYR A 51 -7.45 -10.27 -1.34
CA TYR A 51 -7.28 -10.55 0.10
C TYR A 51 -6.66 -11.93 0.40
N GLY A 52 -6.63 -12.83 -0.60
CA GLY A 52 -5.93 -14.11 -0.51
C GLY A 52 -6.73 -15.21 0.18
N ALA A 53 -6.03 -16.22 0.72
CA ALA A 53 -6.66 -17.47 1.18
C ALA A 53 -7.62 -17.29 2.37
N ALA A 54 -7.44 -16.25 3.17
CA ALA A 54 -8.31 -15.93 4.30
C ALA A 54 -8.61 -14.43 4.33
N PRO A 55 -9.81 -14.00 4.76
CA PRO A 55 -10.27 -12.62 4.60
C PRO A 55 -9.73 -11.64 5.66
N TRP A 56 -8.69 -12.02 6.42
CA TRP A 56 -8.19 -11.25 7.55
C TRP A 56 -7.81 -9.82 7.18
N THR A 57 -7.21 -9.63 6.00
CA THR A 57 -6.79 -8.32 5.53
C THR A 57 -7.99 -7.39 5.35
N ALA A 58 -9.12 -7.87 4.81
CA ALA A 58 -10.32 -7.07 4.63
C ALA A 58 -11.02 -6.76 5.96
N VAL A 59 -11.06 -7.75 6.87
CA VAL A 59 -11.59 -7.60 8.23
C VAL A 59 -10.80 -6.53 9.00
N GLU A 60 -9.48 -6.65 9.02
CA GLU A 60 -8.57 -5.74 9.74
C GLU A 60 -8.54 -4.34 9.13
N LEU A 61 -8.67 -4.24 7.80
CA LEU A 61 -8.81 -2.96 7.11
C LEU A 61 -10.08 -2.25 7.61
N LEU A 62 -11.23 -2.93 7.65
CA LEU A 62 -12.48 -2.33 8.14
C LEU A 62 -12.32 -1.82 9.57
N ASP A 63 -11.78 -2.65 10.47
CA ASP A 63 -11.59 -2.27 11.87
C ASP A 63 -10.68 -1.05 11.99
N ARG A 64 -9.61 -0.97 11.19
CA ARG A 64 -8.73 0.20 11.18
C ARG A 64 -9.41 1.45 10.62
N LEU A 65 -10.12 1.34 9.49
CA LEU A 65 -10.77 2.51 8.88
C LEU A 65 -11.86 3.07 9.79
N ARG A 66 -12.57 2.21 10.53
CA ARG A 66 -13.59 2.63 11.50
C ARG A 66 -13.06 3.43 12.68
N THR A 67 -11.76 3.37 12.97
CA THR A 67 -11.17 4.25 13.99
C THR A 67 -11.11 5.72 13.55
N VAL A 68 -11.22 6.01 12.24
CA VAL A 68 -11.19 7.37 11.70
C VAL A 68 -12.46 7.76 10.93
N THR A 69 -13.24 6.79 10.47
CA THR A 69 -14.50 6.97 9.75
C THR A 69 -15.45 5.82 10.14
N PRO A 70 -16.31 6.00 11.17
CA PRO A 70 -17.20 4.94 11.64
C PRO A 70 -18.13 4.37 10.55
N ARG A 71 -18.48 5.19 9.56
CA ARG A 71 -19.32 4.84 8.41
C ARG A 71 -18.58 4.04 7.31
N ALA A 72 -17.30 3.75 7.47
CA ALA A 72 -16.50 3.06 6.48
C ALA A 72 -17.11 1.69 6.13
N ARG A 73 -17.06 1.37 4.84
CA ARG A 73 -17.45 0.07 4.30
C ARG A 73 -16.26 -0.50 3.53
N VAL A 74 -15.99 -1.78 3.70
CA VAL A 74 -14.94 -2.52 2.99
C VAL A 74 -15.58 -3.59 2.12
N VAL A 75 -15.13 -3.68 0.88
CA VAL A 75 -15.41 -4.81 -0.01
C VAL A 75 -14.11 -5.56 -0.24
N GLY A 76 -14.04 -6.81 0.23
CA GLY A 76 -12.97 -7.72 -0.13
C GLY A 76 -13.23 -8.30 -1.52
N ILE A 77 -12.28 -8.15 -2.43
CA ILE A 77 -12.36 -8.67 -3.80
C ILE A 77 -11.31 -9.76 -3.99
N GLU A 78 -11.72 -10.91 -4.51
CA GLU A 78 -10.82 -12.02 -4.81
C GLU A 78 -11.23 -12.70 -6.12
N ILE A 79 -10.22 -13.14 -6.87
CA ILE A 79 -10.39 -13.76 -8.19
C ILE A 79 -10.81 -15.23 -8.11
N GLU A 80 -10.56 -15.90 -6.99
CA GLU A 80 -10.93 -17.30 -6.79
C GLU A 80 -12.32 -17.41 -6.14
N PRO A 81 -13.32 -17.99 -6.83
CA PRO A 81 -14.67 -18.13 -6.30
C PRO A 81 -14.73 -18.86 -4.95
N ASP A 82 -13.90 -19.89 -4.77
CA ASP A 82 -13.87 -20.69 -3.54
C ASP A 82 -13.37 -19.87 -2.34
N ARG A 83 -12.41 -18.98 -2.55
CA ARG A 83 -11.94 -18.04 -1.52
C ARG A 83 -13.02 -17.02 -1.16
N VAL A 84 -13.85 -16.62 -2.13
CA VAL A 84 -15.03 -15.76 -1.89
C VAL A 84 -16.09 -16.50 -1.10
N ALA A 85 -16.39 -17.74 -1.45
CA ALA A 85 -17.33 -18.58 -0.72
C ALA A 85 -16.87 -18.78 0.74
N ALA A 86 -15.59 -19.08 0.95
CA ALA A 86 -14.99 -19.24 2.28
C ALA A 86 -14.98 -17.95 3.12
N ALA A 87 -14.99 -16.77 2.47
CA ALA A 87 -15.01 -15.49 3.16
C ALA A 87 -16.43 -15.05 3.61
N ARG A 88 -17.50 -15.56 2.99
CA ARG A 88 -18.89 -15.18 3.30
C ARG A 88 -19.27 -15.25 4.79
N PRO A 89 -18.86 -16.27 5.57
CA PRO A 89 -19.18 -16.32 7.00
C PRO A 89 -18.61 -15.15 7.82
N TYR A 90 -17.63 -14.42 7.29
CA TYR A 90 -17.02 -13.25 7.93
C TYR A 90 -17.69 -11.92 7.56
N GLU A 91 -18.72 -11.95 6.69
CA GLU A 91 -19.51 -10.76 6.39
C GLU A 91 -20.18 -10.21 7.64
N ARG A 92 -20.22 -8.87 7.73
CA ARG A 92 -20.84 -8.14 8.83
C ARG A 92 -21.21 -6.75 8.36
N VAL A 93 -21.87 -5.96 9.21
CA VAL A 93 -22.21 -4.57 8.88
C VAL A 93 -20.95 -3.81 8.42
N GLY A 94 -20.95 -3.40 7.15
CA GLY A 94 -19.85 -2.69 6.49
C GLY A 94 -18.71 -3.56 5.93
N LEU A 95 -18.83 -4.89 5.93
CA LEU A 95 -17.90 -5.81 5.28
C LEU A 95 -18.65 -6.79 4.39
N THR A 96 -18.29 -6.82 3.11
CA THR A 96 -18.83 -7.78 2.12
C THR A 96 -17.71 -8.34 1.26
N PHE A 97 -17.95 -9.49 0.63
CA PHE A 97 -16.98 -10.12 -0.27
C PHE A 97 -17.55 -10.28 -1.68
N ARG A 98 -16.70 -10.08 -2.69
CA ARG A 98 -17.08 -10.16 -4.10
C ARG A 98 -16.04 -10.90 -4.93
N HIS A 99 -16.54 -11.69 -5.87
CA HIS A 99 -15.72 -12.25 -6.93
C HIS A 99 -15.39 -11.17 -7.97
N GLY A 100 -14.10 -11.02 -8.27
CA GLY A 100 -13.63 -10.03 -9.23
C GLY A 100 -12.12 -9.80 -9.17
N GLY A 101 -11.65 -8.86 -9.98
CA GLY A 101 -10.25 -8.44 -10.06
C GLY A 101 -10.13 -6.94 -10.33
N PHE A 102 -9.26 -6.57 -11.27
CA PHE A 102 -8.91 -5.18 -11.57
C PHE A 102 -10.05 -4.34 -12.14
N GLU A 103 -11.14 -4.96 -12.59
CA GLU A 103 -12.37 -4.23 -12.94
C GLU A 103 -13.07 -3.62 -11.71
N VAL A 104 -12.76 -4.11 -10.50
CA VAL A 104 -13.31 -3.66 -9.22
C VAL A 104 -14.84 -3.59 -9.31
N PRO A 105 -15.54 -4.73 -9.35
CA PRO A 105 -16.96 -4.80 -9.67
C PRO A 105 -17.79 -4.36 -8.45
N VAL A 106 -17.74 -3.08 -8.11
CA VAL A 106 -18.54 -2.44 -7.05
C VAL A 106 -19.33 -1.26 -7.64
N PRO A 107 -20.53 -0.97 -7.14
CA PRO A 107 -21.25 0.25 -7.49
C PRO A 107 -20.46 1.49 -7.06
N GLY A 108 -20.53 2.55 -7.86
CA GLY A 108 -19.87 3.82 -7.57
C GLY A 108 -18.35 3.80 -7.77
N ARG A 109 -17.67 4.74 -7.10
CA ARG A 109 -16.23 4.94 -7.17
C ARG A 109 -15.63 4.89 -5.76
N PRO A 110 -14.83 3.87 -5.40
CA PRO A 110 -14.25 3.78 -4.06
C PRO A 110 -13.32 4.95 -3.75
N VAL A 111 -13.23 5.30 -2.47
CA VAL A 111 -12.29 6.31 -1.97
C VAL A 111 -10.94 5.72 -1.58
N LEU A 112 -10.85 4.39 -1.49
CA LEU A 112 -9.63 3.66 -1.25
C LEU A 112 -9.63 2.32 -2.01
N ILE A 113 -8.53 1.98 -2.66
CA ILE A 113 -8.22 0.62 -3.10
C ILE A 113 -6.88 0.24 -2.48
N ARG A 114 -6.82 -0.85 -1.72
CA ARG A 114 -5.58 -1.45 -1.24
C ARG A 114 -5.29 -2.71 -2.05
N ALA A 115 -4.11 -2.78 -2.66
CA ALA A 115 -3.65 -3.89 -3.49
C ALA A 115 -2.28 -4.38 -2.98
N ALA A 116 -2.27 -5.05 -1.82
CA ALA A 116 -1.03 -5.51 -1.20
C ALA A 116 -0.64 -6.91 -1.69
N ASN A 117 0.61 -7.08 -2.13
CA ASN A 117 1.17 -8.32 -2.66
C ASN A 117 0.48 -8.87 -3.92
N VAL A 118 -0.32 -8.05 -4.59
CA VAL A 118 -1.14 -8.43 -5.75
C VAL A 118 -0.33 -8.43 -7.05
N LEU A 119 0.56 -7.45 -7.26
CA LEU A 119 1.25 -7.27 -8.56
C LEU A 119 2.59 -8.02 -8.67
N ARG A 120 2.99 -8.79 -7.66
CA ARG A 120 4.33 -9.40 -7.57
C ARG A 120 4.64 -10.36 -8.73
N GLN A 121 3.62 -11.02 -9.24
CA GLN A 121 3.70 -12.04 -10.29
C GLN A 121 3.49 -11.50 -11.71
N TYR A 122 3.22 -10.21 -11.86
CA TYR A 122 3.06 -9.58 -13.17
C TYR A 122 4.42 -9.20 -13.74
N ASP A 123 4.45 -8.97 -15.05
CA ASP A 123 5.59 -8.33 -15.70
C ASP A 123 5.62 -6.84 -15.37
N GLU A 124 6.81 -6.27 -15.35
CA GLU A 124 7.01 -4.86 -15.00
C GLU A 124 6.26 -3.92 -15.95
N THR A 125 6.21 -4.28 -17.24
CA THR A 125 5.51 -3.52 -18.28
C THR A 125 3.99 -3.49 -18.09
N GLU A 126 3.42 -4.47 -17.39
CA GLU A 126 1.98 -4.54 -17.13
C GLU A 126 1.54 -3.65 -15.96
N VAL A 127 2.47 -3.25 -15.09
CA VAL A 127 2.13 -2.53 -13.84
C VAL A 127 1.46 -1.19 -14.14
N SER A 128 1.93 -0.45 -15.14
CA SER A 128 1.37 0.84 -15.52
C SER A 128 -0.09 0.73 -15.97
N ASP A 129 -0.41 -0.26 -16.81
CA ASP A 129 -1.76 -0.49 -17.31
C ASP A 129 -2.72 -0.90 -16.19
N VAL A 130 -2.24 -1.71 -15.25
CA VAL A 130 -3.00 -2.09 -14.06
C VAL A 130 -3.26 -0.89 -13.16
N TRP A 131 -2.25 -0.06 -12.92
CA TRP A 131 -2.40 1.19 -12.15
C TRP A 131 -3.41 2.13 -12.80
N GLN A 132 -3.33 2.37 -14.12
CA GLN A 132 -4.29 3.21 -14.83
C GLN A 132 -5.72 2.69 -14.67
N ARG A 133 -5.93 1.38 -14.84
CA ARG A 133 -7.25 0.74 -14.67
C ARG A 133 -7.79 0.92 -13.27
N LEU A 134 -6.99 0.68 -12.23
CA LEU A 134 -7.41 0.82 -10.84
C LEU A 134 -7.66 2.29 -10.47
N CYS A 135 -6.78 3.21 -10.89
CA CYS A 135 -6.94 4.65 -10.65
C CYS A 135 -8.19 5.21 -11.33
N ALA A 136 -8.56 4.73 -12.52
CA ALA A 136 -9.79 5.12 -13.20
C ALA A 136 -11.07 4.76 -12.43
N ARG A 137 -11.01 3.79 -11.50
CA ARG A 137 -12.12 3.41 -10.62
C ARG A 137 -12.25 4.30 -9.39
N LEU A 138 -11.18 4.99 -8.97
CA LEU A 138 -11.18 5.82 -7.77
C LEU A 138 -12.16 6.99 -7.88
N SER A 139 -12.65 7.46 -6.72
CA SER A 139 -13.35 8.73 -6.62
C SER A 139 -12.48 9.84 -7.25
N PRO A 140 -13.02 10.69 -8.13
CA PRO A 140 -12.23 11.75 -8.77
C PRO A 140 -11.83 12.80 -7.74
N ALA A 141 -10.78 13.54 -8.03
CA ALA A 141 -10.49 14.79 -7.34
C ALA A 141 -11.56 15.84 -7.67
N GLY A 142 -11.86 16.74 -6.73
CA GLY A 142 -12.86 17.79 -6.93
C GLY A 142 -13.12 18.63 -5.70
N GLY A 143 -13.37 19.93 -5.88
CA GLY A 143 -13.51 20.87 -4.79
C GLY A 143 -12.28 20.84 -3.87
N ALA A 144 -12.49 20.57 -2.59
CA ALA A 144 -11.42 20.43 -1.59
C ALA A 144 -10.87 19.00 -1.43
N SER A 145 -11.31 18.03 -2.26
CA SER A 145 -10.87 16.63 -2.19
C SER A 145 -9.78 16.34 -3.22
N HIS A 146 -8.75 15.61 -2.78
CA HIS A 146 -7.69 15.06 -3.65
C HIS A 146 -8.11 13.76 -4.37
N GLY A 147 -9.37 13.35 -4.24
CA GLY A 147 -9.90 12.11 -4.81
C GLY A 147 -9.58 10.87 -3.97
N GLY A 148 -9.90 9.70 -4.54
CA GLY A 148 -9.59 8.42 -3.94
C GLY A 148 -8.10 8.09 -3.97
N LEU A 149 -7.71 7.05 -3.23
CA LEU A 149 -6.32 6.60 -3.14
C LEU A 149 -6.21 5.12 -3.52
N LEU A 150 -5.27 4.78 -4.39
CA LEU A 150 -4.78 3.42 -4.57
C LEU A 150 -3.49 3.27 -3.76
N VAL A 151 -3.41 2.22 -2.94
CA VAL A 151 -2.19 1.84 -2.22
C VAL A 151 -1.77 0.46 -2.71
N GLU A 152 -0.74 0.42 -3.54
CA GLU A 152 -0.16 -0.80 -4.10
C GLU A 152 1.19 -1.05 -3.43
N GLY A 153 1.48 -2.26 -3.00
CA GLY A 153 2.78 -2.52 -2.41
C GLY A 153 3.02 -3.95 -1.98
N THR A 154 4.21 -4.19 -1.45
CA THR A 154 4.66 -5.52 -1.04
C THR A 154 5.10 -5.52 0.41
N CYS A 155 4.91 -6.65 1.09
CA CYS A 155 5.45 -6.87 2.43
C CYS A 155 5.92 -8.31 2.65
N ASP A 156 6.81 -8.48 3.62
CA ASP A 156 7.23 -9.79 4.09
C ASP A 156 6.07 -10.57 4.74
N GLU A 157 6.29 -11.85 4.98
CA GLU A 157 5.29 -12.85 5.38
C GLU A 157 4.69 -12.54 6.77
N ILE A 158 5.45 -11.84 7.60
CA ILE A 158 5.10 -11.46 8.98
C ILE A 158 4.75 -9.97 9.12
N GLY A 159 4.82 -9.19 8.05
CA GLY A 159 4.44 -7.78 8.03
C GLY A 159 5.39 -6.84 8.78
N ARG A 160 6.68 -7.18 8.89
CA ARG A 160 7.70 -6.31 9.48
C ARG A 160 8.30 -5.36 8.45
N ARG A 161 8.43 -5.74 7.19
CA ARG A 161 9.06 -4.95 6.12
C ARG A 161 8.05 -4.71 5.00
N HIS A 162 7.90 -3.47 4.61
CA HIS A 162 6.93 -3.05 3.61
C HIS A 162 7.51 -1.95 2.73
N VAL A 163 7.14 -1.97 1.45
CA VAL A 163 7.24 -0.80 0.58
C VAL A 163 5.95 -0.70 -0.23
N TRP A 164 5.37 0.50 -0.33
CA TRP A 164 4.17 0.73 -1.13
C TRP A 164 4.20 2.07 -1.85
N VAL A 165 3.54 2.11 -2.99
CA VAL A 165 3.22 3.31 -3.76
C VAL A 165 1.80 3.74 -3.44
N ALA A 166 1.63 5.04 -3.20
CA ALA A 166 0.32 5.67 -3.09
C ALA A 166 0.03 6.45 -4.38
N LEU A 167 -1.11 6.15 -5.01
CA LEU A 167 -1.53 6.72 -6.29
C LEU A 167 -2.88 7.41 -6.15
N GLY A 168 -2.99 8.60 -6.73
CA GLY A 168 -4.25 9.30 -6.93
C GLY A 168 -4.91 8.93 -8.26
N PRO A 169 -6.08 9.53 -8.57
CA PRO A 169 -6.69 9.40 -9.88
C PRO A 169 -5.78 9.85 -11.04
N GLU A 170 -4.81 10.74 -10.76
CA GLU A 170 -3.80 11.23 -11.70
C GLU A 170 -2.58 10.32 -11.85
N GLY A 171 -2.42 9.30 -10.99
CA GLY A 171 -1.25 8.42 -10.98
C GLY A 171 -0.44 8.48 -9.68
N PRO A 172 0.81 7.98 -9.70
CA PRO A 172 1.61 7.78 -8.50
C PRO A 172 2.08 9.10 -7.87
N ARG A 173 2.03 9.18 -6.55
CA ARG A 173 2.35 10.37 -5.75
C ARG A 173 3.56 10.16 -4.85
N THR A 174 3.58 9.05 -4.12
CA THR A 174 4.61 8.80 -3.10
C THR A 174 4.97 7.33 -2.99
N VAL A 175 6.20 7.06 -2.57
CA VAL A 175 6.64 5.73 -2.11
C VAL A 175 6.90 5.80 -0.62
N THR A 176 6.34 4.86 0.14
CA THR A 176 6.62 4.73 1.57
C THR A 176 7.37 3.44 1.86
N PHE A 177 8.47 3.57 2.56
CA PHE A 177 9.25 2.48 3.15
C PHE A 177 8.85 2.34 4.61
N ALA A 178 8.51 1.13 5.07
CA ALA A 178 8.11 0.91 6.45
C ALA A 178 8.71 -0.37 7.03
N THR A 179 9.24 -0.27 8.26
CA THR A 179 9.92 -1.39 8.91
C THR A 179 9.69 -1.47 10.42
N ARG A 180 9.77 -2.69 10.98
CA ARG A 180 10.02 -2.88 12.40
C ARG A 180 11.49 -2.59 12.68
N LEU A 181 11.75 -1.41 13.23
CA LEU A 181 13.10 -0.92 13.53
C LEU A 181 13.97 -1.92 14.30
N GLY A 182 13.41 -2.64 15.28
CA GLY A 182 14.17 -3.63 16.06
C GLY A 182 14.61 -4.88 15.29
N SER A 183 14.24 -5.03 14.01
CA SER A 183 14.68 -6.12 13.12
C SER A 183 15.28 -5.60 11.81
N LEU A 184 15.72 -4.35 11.80
CA LEU A 184 16.36 -3.71 10.66
C LEU A 184 17.88 -3.72 10.87
N ASP A 185 18.63 -4.34 9.97
CA ASP A 185 20.09 -4.27 10.00
C ASP A 185 20.54 -2.99 9.26
N ARG A 186 20.00 -2.77 8.05
CA ARG A 186 20.17 -1.53 7.28
C ARG A 186 18.95 -1.20 6.41
N PRO A 187 18.71 0.07 6.07
CA PRO A 187 17.57 0.48 5.25
C PRO A 187 17.42 -0.28 3.92
N SER A 188 18.52 -0.60 3.23
CA SER A 188 18.48 -1.34 1.96
C SER A 188 17.94 -2.77 2.08
N ASP A 189 17.80 -3.33 3.29
CA ASP A 189 17.08 -4.60 3.51
C ASP A 189 15.60 -4.52 3.13
N LEU A 190 15.05 -3.32 2.89
CA LEU A 190 13.71 -3.13 2.36
C LEU A 190 13.62 -3.33 0.84
N ALA A 191 14.75 -3.41 0.13
CA ALA A 191 14.79 -3.60 -1.32
C ALA A 191 14.02 -4.85 -1.78
N GLU A 192 14.10 -5.95 -1.03
CA GLU A 192 13.39 -7.20 -1.32
C GLU A 192 11.85 -7.05 -1.31
N ARG A 193 11.33 -5.94 -0.76
CA ARG A 193 9.89 -5.61 -0.69
C ARG A 193 9.52 -4.44 -1.57
N LEU A 194 10.40 -3.98 -2.46
CA LEU A 194 10.04 -3.01 -3.48
C LEU A 194 8.86 -3.54 -4.31
N PRO A 195 7.87 -2.70 -4.66
CA PRO A 195 6.80 -3.07 -5.57
C PRO A 195 7.34 -3.44 -6.94
N LYS A 196 6.52 -4.13 -7.75
CA LYS A 196 6.97 -4.62 -9.07
C LYS A 196 7.50 -3.51 -9.98
N ALA A 197 6.96 -2.30 -9.85
CA ALA A 197 7.41 -1.10 -10.57
C ALA A 197 8.85 -0.66 -10.25
N LEU A 198 9.44 -1.11 -9.14
CA LEU A 198 10.75 -0.63 -8.66
C LEU A 198 11.77 -1.76 -8.43
N ILE A 199 11.32 -2.99 -8.15
CA ILE A 199 12.22 -4.05 -7.66
C ILE A 199 13.33 -4.43 -8.66
N HIS A 200 13.01 -4.54 -9.95
CA HIS A 200 14.01 -4.82 -10.98
C HIS A 200 14.85 -3.59 -11.36
N ARG A 201 14.40 -2.40 -10.95
CA ARG A 201 15.08 -1.11 -11.13
C ARG A 201 16.04 -0.79 -10.00
N ASN A 202 16.15 -1.66 -8.99
CA ASN A 202 17.15 -1.51 -7.94
C ASN A 202 18.55 -1.97 -8.42
N VAL A 203 19.10 -1.24 -9.39
CA VAL A 203 20.41 -1.47 -10.00
C VAL A 203 21.19 -0.14 -10.10
N PRO A 204 22.53 -0.16 -10.15
CA PRO A 204 23.33 1.06 -10.29
C PRO A 204 22.88 1.94 -11.46
N GLY A 205 22.74 3.25 -11.19
CA GLY A 205 22.28 4.24 -12.18
C GLY A 205 20.80 4.61 -12.09
N GLU A 206 19.98 3.76 -11.44
CA GLU A 206 18.57 4.03 -11.20
C GLU A 206 18.34 4.79 -9.89
N PRO A 207 17.34 5.70 -9.82
CA PRO A 207 17.12 6.53 -8.63
C PRO A 207 16.82 5.75 -7.36
N VAL A 208 16.05 4.66 -7.43
CA VAL A 208 15.73 3.82 -6.27
C VAL A 208 16.97 3.17 -5.65
N HIS A 209 17.94 2.76 -6.48
CA HIS A 209 19.20 2.21 -6.01
C HIS A 209 20.05 3.27 -5.30
N THR A 210 20.15 4.47 -5.89
CA THR A 210 20.84 5.60 -5.25
C THR A 210 20.17 5.96 -3.92
N PHE A 211 18.85 6.06 -3.87
CA PHE A 211 18.10 6.35 -2.64
C PHE A 211 18.43 5.36 -1.51
N LEU A 212 18.39 4.06 -1.79
CA LEU A 212 18.69 3.04 -0.78
C LEU A 212 20.16 3.10 -0.33
N GLY A 213 21.09 3.37 -1.25
CA GLY A 213 22.50 3.57 -0.92
C GLY A 213 22.73 4.81 -0.04
N ASP A 214 22.04 5.91 -0.32
CA ASP A 214 22.10 7.14 0.47
C ASP A 214 21.49 6.94 1.85
N PHE A 215 20.39 6.20 1.92
CA PHE A 215 19.75 5.85 3.18
C PHE A 215 20.65 4.95 4.04
N ASP A 216 21.34 3.97 3.46
CA ASP A 216 22.34 3.18 4.16
C ASP A 216 23.48 4.05 4.72
N ARG A 217 23.97 5.04 3.94
CA ARG A 217 25.01 5.98 4.41
C ARG A 217 24.51 6.84 5.57
N ALA A 218 23.30 7.39 5.48
CA ALA A 218 22.70 8.16 6.57
C ALA A 218 22.49 7.30 7.83
N TRP A 219 22.09 6.03 7.67
CA TRP A 219 21.94 5.08 8.76
C TRP A 219 23.27 4.70 9.43
N ALA A 220 24.33 4.54 8.65
CA ALA A 220 25.68 4.30 9.15
C ALA A 220 26.22 5.53 9.90
N ALA A 221 26.06 6.74 9.36
CA ALA A 221 26.44 7.99 10.01
C ALA A 221 25.69 8.21 11.35
N ALA A 222 24.45 7.74 11.44
CA ALA A 222 23.65 7.79 12.67
C ALA A 222 24.06 6.75 13.74
N ALA A 223 25.05 5.89 13.51
CA ALA A 223 25.47 4.85 14.46
C ALA A 223 25.72 5.32 15.90
N PRO A 224 26.31 6.52 16.17
CA PRO A 224 26.48 7.02 17.54
C PRO A 224 25.16 7.18 18.32
N TYR A 225 24.02 7.30 17.63
CA TYR A 225 22.69 7.40 18.26
C TYR A 225 22.11 6.05 18.69
N ALA A 226 22.78 4.92 18.39
CA ALA A 226 22.30 3.59 18.75
C ALA A 226 22.14 3.39 20.27
N SER A 227 22.96 4.06 21.09
CA SER A 227 22.88 4.05 22.56
C SER A 227 21.57 4.64 23.09
N TYR A 228 20.93 5.54 22.34
CA TYR A 228 19.62 6.12 22.65
C TYR A 228 18.45 5.30 22.08
N GLY A 229 18.75 4.14 21.49
CA GLY A 229 17.80 3.20 20.91
C GLY A 229 17.59 3.37 19.40
N THR A 230 17.23 2.26 18.75
CA THR A 230 17.07 2.16 17.29
C THR A 230 16.10 3.19 16.70
N ARG A 231 15.10 3.61 17.48
CA ARG A 231 14.16 4.67 17.07
C ARG A 231 14.85 6.03 16.93
N GLN A 232 15.74 6.40 17.85
CA GLN A 232 16.46 7.67 17.76
C GLN A 232 17.47 7.64 16.61
N ARG A 233 18.18 6.51 16.44
CA ARG A 233 19.03 6.28 15.26
C ARG A 233 18.26 6.44 13.96
N TRP A 234 17.07 5.84 13.85
CA TRP A 234 16.20 6.00 12.68
C TRP A 234 15.78 7.44 12.45
N LEU A 235 15.28 8.12 13.48
CA LEU A 235 14.90 9.53 13.36
C LEU A 235 16.06 10.42 12.93
N ARG A 236 17.28 10.13 13.38
CA ARG A 236 18.48 10.84 12.93
C ARG A 236 18.76 10.55 11.45
N ALA A 237 18.83 9.29 11.06
CA ALA A 237 19.11 8.89 9.68
C ALA A 237 18.11 9.48 8.69
N VAL A 238 16.81 9.48 9.03
CA VAL A 238 15.76 10.06 8.17
C VAL A 238 15.88 11.58 8.08
N ARG A 239 16.27 12.28 9.16
CA ARG A 239 16.53 13.73 9.10
C ARG A 239 17.69 14.06 8.17
N ASP A 240 18.77 13.30 8.24
CA ASP A 240 19.93 13.50 7.38
C ASP A 240 19.56 13.18 5.92
N LEU A 241 18.82 12.09 5.67
CA LEU A 241 18.31 11.73 4.35
C LEU A 241 17.39 12.81 3.74
N ALA A 242 16.54 13.45 4.56
CA ALA A 242 15.61 14.49 4.12
C ALA A 242 16.29 15.80 3.68
N ALA A 243 17.59 15.96 3.90
CA ALA A 243 18.34 17.10 3.36
C ALA A 243 18.54 16.99 1.84
N ASP A 244 18.67 15.76 1.32
CA ASP A 244 18.99 15.49 -0.08
C ASP A 244 17.80 14.88 -0.85
N TRP A 245 16.82 14.31 -0.14
CA TRP A 245 15.67 13.62 -0.73
C TRP A 245 14.33 14.28 -0.34
N PRO A 246 13.34 14.32 -1.26
CA PRO A 246 12.05 14.96 -1.02
C PRO A 246 11.14 14.09 -0.13
N VAL A 247 11.50 14.00 1.15
CA VAL A 247 10.71 13.33 2.18
C VAL A 247 9.46 14.18 2.48
N THR A 248 8.28 13.57 2.40
CA THR A 248 6.98 14.27 2.47
C THR A 248 6.21 14.02 3.77
N ASP A 249 6.64 13.06 4.58
CA ASP A 249 6.03 12.80 5.88
C ASP A 249 6.77 13.52 7.02
N SER A 250 6.35 13.26 8.26
CA SER A 250 6.80 14.00 9.43
C SER A 250 7.42 13.07 10.47
N PRO A 251 8.13 13.61 11.49
CA PRO A 251 8.66 12.83 12.60
C PRO A 251 7.61 11.97 13.34
N SER A 252 6.31 12.26 13.20
CA SER A 252 5.24 11.41 13.73
C SER A 252 5.16 10.04 13.03
N ARG A 253 5.39 10.00 11.70
CA ARG A 253 5.44 8.78 10.89
C ARG A 253 6.79 8.09 10.99
N TRP A 254 7.89 8.84 11.00
CA TRP A 254 9.23 8.28 11.20
C TRP A 254 9.34 7.50 12.50
N ARG A 255 8.68 7.99 13.54
CA ARG A 255 8.54 7.32 14.83
C ARG A 255 7.85 5.95 14.75
N GLN A 256 7.08 5.66 13.71
CA GLN A 256 6.48 4.36 13.44
C GLN A 256 7.41 3.43 12.62
N GLY A 257 8.59 3.92 12.23
CA GLY A 257 9.54 3.22 11.36
C GLY A 257 9.21 3.38 9.88
N GLU A 258 8.71 4.56 9.49
CA GLU A 258 8.27 4.86 8.13
C GLU A 258 9.05 6.03 7.54
N VAL A 259 9.24 6.04 6.23
CA VAL A 259 9.74 7.19 5.47
C VAL A 259 8.97 7.25 4.16
N THR A 260 8.43 8.41 3.84
CA THR A 260 7.66 8.63 2.62
C THR A 260 8.38 9.66 1.75
N VAL A 261 8.65 9.32 0.50
CA VAL A 261 9.27 10.22 -0.49
C VAL A 261 8.35 10.40 -1.69
N THR A 262 8.52 11.50 -2.43
CA THR A 262 7.76 11.70 -3.67
C THR A 262 8.08 10.59 -4.68
N TRP A 263 7.10 10.21 -5.50
CA TRP A 263 7.27 9.17 -6.51
C TRP A 263 8.32 9.57 -7.55
N GLU A 264 8.32 10.83 -7.98
CA GLU A 264 9.17 11.36 -9.03
C GLU A 264 10.66 11.20 -8.71
N ALA A 265 11.03 11.22 -7.43
CA ALA A 265 12.41 11.01 -7.00
C ALA A 265 12.89 9.56 -7.19
N LEU A 266 11.97 8.59 -7.23
CA LEU A 266 12.28 7.17 -7.35
C LEU A 266 11.82 6.55 -8.67
N ALA A 267 11.09 7.31 -9.49
CA ALA A 267 10.57 6.83 -10.76
C ALA A 267 11.71 6.27 -11.63
N PRO A 268 11.54 5.08 -12.24
CA PRO A 268 12.55 4.49 -13.11
C PRO A 268 12.95 5.44 -14.23
N ARG A 269 14.24 5.49 -14.56
CA ARG A 269 14.70 6.16 -15.77
C ARG A 269 14.28 5.33 -16.98
N SER A 270 13.95 6.02 -18.07
CA SER A 270 13.52 5.41 -19.35
C SER A 270 14.55 4.42 -19.86
#